data_AF-A0A7H0GGI6-F1
#
_entry.id   AF-A0A7H0GGI6-F1
#
_cell.length_a   1.000
_cell.length_b   1.000
_cell.length_c   1.000
_cell.angle_alpha   90.00
_cell.angle_beta   90.00
_cell.angle_gamma   90.00
#
_symmetry.space_group_name_H-M   'P 1'
#
loop_
_entity.id
_entity.type
_entity.pdbx_description
1 polymer ?
#
loop_
_entity_poly.entity_id
_entity_poly.type
_entity_poly.pdbx_seq_one_letter_code
_entity_poly.pdbx_strand_id
1 'polypeptide(L)'
;MTGTRHRGGASRESSQTDQNLHSQLLWAIGVGALQRSRALPQAEGSKGLNHVSAQLCHQNLIWSFSVRRIFMNLWLAAASLVSAVTCGLHVFMGGKEAAGPLLKSSELDPIAKFTNYYCWHLVTIVIAGLAVAFAYSCLAASGNDVALLATALAALFAAWSVGMIAIFRLPPLQFAQWALFLPISLLGLIGSLR
;
A
#
# COMPACT_ATOMS: atom_id res chain seq x y z
N MET A 1 44.01 -20.28 21.07
CA MET A 1 43.00 -20.05 22.13
C MET A 1 41.70 -19.67 21.44
N THR A 2 40.74 -20.57 21.59
CA THR A 2 39.42 -20.64 20.95
C THR A 2 38.41 -19.76 21.66
N GLY A 3 37.69 -18.91 20.92
CA GLY A 3 36.63 -18.03 21.43
C GLY A 3 35.33 -18.20 20.65
N THR A 4 34.27 -18.53 21.38
CA THR A 4 33.03 -19.18 20.96
C THR A 4 31.95 -18.26 20.37
N ARG A 5 31.14 -18.90 19.52
CA ARG A 5 29.92 -18.51 18.80
C ARG A 5 28.74 -18.19 19.75
N HIS A 6 27.94 -17.16 19.46
CA HIS A 6 26.56 -17.04 19.99
C HIS A 6 25.57 -16.85 18.83
N ARG A 7 24.71 -17.86 18.63
CA ARG A 7 23.47 -17.86 17.83
C ARG A 7 22.31 -17.96 18.80
N GLY A 8 21.19 -17.28 18.52
CA GLY A 8 19.87 -17.70 19.03
C GLY A 8 19.00 -16.54 19.48
N GLY A 9 18.04 -16.13 18.63
CA GLY A 9 17.03 -15.16 19.02
C GLY A 9 16.17 -14.65 17.85
N ALA A 10 15.57 -15.53 17.04
CA ALA A 10 14.69 -15.09 15.94
C ALA A 10 13.45 -15.99 15.73
N SER A 11 13.12 -16.86 16.69
CA SER A 11 12.11 -17.92 16.49
C SER A 11 10.80 -17.73 17.26
N ARG A 12 10.66 -16.66 18.06
CA ARG A 12 9.48 -16.48 18.94
C ARG A 12 8.47 -15.45 18.44
N GLU A 13 8.80 -14.64 17.44
CA GLU A 13 7.94 -13.50 17.06
C GLU A 13 6.86 -13.86 16.03
N SER A 14 7.08 -14.87 15.18
CA SER A 14 6.07 -15.29 14.18
C SER A 14 4.90 -16.06 14.77
N SER A 15 5.06 -16.68 15.95
CA SER A 15 3.99 -17.49 16.56
C SER A 15 2.95 -16.64 17.31
N GLN A 16 3.29 -15.38 17.66
CA GLN A 16 2.43 -14.51 18.46
C GLN A 16 1.39 -13.79 17.59
N THR A 17 1.73 -13.46 16.35
CA THR A 17 0.86 -12.74 15.40
C THR A 17 -0.26 -13.62 14.85
N ASP A 18 0.01 -14.89 14.56
CA ASP A 18 -1.00 -15.83 14.05
C ASP A 18 -2.03 -16.23 15.13
N GLN A 19 -1.63 -16.31 16.41
CA GLN A 19 -2.57 -16.53 17.52
C GLN A 19 -3.55 -15.37 17.71
N ASN A 20 -3.16 -14.13 17.39
CA ASN A 20 -4.02 -12.96 17.49
C ASN A 20 -5.07 -12.87 16.38
N LEU A 21 -4.79 -13.40 15.18
CA LEU A 21 -5.79 -13.41 14.09
C LEU A 21 -6.86 -14.49 14.30
N HIS A 22 -6.46 -15.69 14.72
CA HIS A 22 -7.40 -16.78 14.98
C HIS A 22 -8.32 -16.50 16.18
N SER A 23 -7.79 -15.89 17.26
CA SER A 23 -8.61 -15.50 18.41
C SER A 23 -9.59 -14.37 18.09
N GLN A 24 -9.21 -13.42 17.22
CA GLN A 24 -10.11 -12.35 16.76
C GLN A 24 -11.23 -12.88 15.85
N LEU A 25 -10.93 -13.83 14.95
CA LEU A 25 -11.94 -14.48 14.10
C LEU A 25 -12.93 -15.33 14.92
N LEU A 26 -12.43 -16.09 15.91
CA LEU A 26 -13.28 -16.90 16.79
C LEU A 26 -14.16 -16.03 17.71
N TRP A 27 -13.66 -14.87 18.16
CA TRP A 27 -14.46 -13.92 18.94
C TRP A 27 -15.56 -13.27 18.09
N ALA A 28 -15.25 -12.90 16.85
CA ALA A 28 -16.22 -12.30 15.92
C ALA A 28 -17.37 -13.25 15.53
N ILE A 29 -17.09 -14.55 15.39
CA ILE A 29 -18.09 -15.56 14.99
C ILE A 29 -18.87 -16.10 16.21
N GLY A 30 -18.20 -16.28 17.37
CA GLY A 30 -18.79 -16.95 18.54
C GLY A 30 -19.66 -16.07 19.43
N VAL A 31 -19.31 -14.80 19.63
CA VAL A 31 -19.99 -13.94 20.63
C VAL A 31 -21.31 -13.37 20.10
N GLY A 32 -21.41 -13.11 18.79
CA GLY A 32 -22.64 -12.61 18.16
C GLY A 32 -23.82 -13.59 18.23
N ALA A 33 -23.54 -14.91 18.25
CA ALA A 33 -24.57 -15.94 18.25
C ALA A 33 -25.07 -16.31 19.67
N LEU A 34 -24.20 -16.24 20.69
CA LEU A 34 -24.53 -16.70 22.06
C LEU A 34 -25.18 -15.63 22.94
N GLN A 35 -25.06 -14.35 22.60
CA GLN A 35 -25.69 -13.27 23.38
C GLN A 35 -27.15 -13.01 22.99
N ARG A 36 -27.65 -13.67 21.93
CA ARG A 36 -29.02 -13.54 21.42
C ARG A 36 -30.05 -14.36 22.21
N SER A 37 -29.64 -15.35 23.02
CA SER A 37 -30.57 -16.34 23.59
C SER A 37 -30.86 -16.25 25.09
N ARG A 38 -30.26 -15.30 25.85
CA ARG A 38 -30.33 -15.32 27.33
C ARG A 38 -30.83 -14.06 28.04
N ALA A 39 -31.59 -13.19 27.37
CA ALA A 39 -32.22 -12.05 28.04
C ALA A 39 -33.60 -11.73 27.47
N LEU A 40 -34.64 -12.37 28.00
CA LEU A 40 -35.99 -11.80 28.00
C LEU A 40 -36.51 -11.74 29.44
N PRO A 41 -36.13 -10.71 30.23
CA PRO A 41 -37.00 -10.24 31.29
C PRO A 41 -38.11 -9.40 30.67
N GLN A 42 -39.35 -9.83 30.85
CA GLN A 42 -40.51 -8.97 30.68
C GLN A 42 -40.53 -7.90 31.79
N ALA A 43 -41.01 -6.71 31.43
CA ALA A 43 -41.40 -5.59 32.30
C ALA A 43 -40.29 -4.59 32.73
N GLU A 44 -40.03 -3.59 31.88
CA GLU A 44 -39.76 -2.16 32.21
C GLU A 44 -39.69 -1.35 30.89
N GLY A 45 -40.85 -1.14 30.28
CA GLY A 45 -41.03 -0.90 28.83
C GLY A 45 -40.77 0.51 28.27
N SER A 46 -39.93 1.36 28.87
CA SER A 46 -39.64 2.70 28.28
C SER A 46 -38.18 3.12 28.36
N LYS A 47 -37.50 2.89 29.50
CA LYS A 47 -36.08 3.26 29.65
C LYS A 47 -35.12 2.27 28.98
N GLY A 48 -35.48 0.98 28.91
CA GLY A 48 -34.66 -0.06 28.31
C GLY A 48 -34.56 0.00 26.78
N LEU A 49 -35.63 0.44 26.09
CA LEU A 49 -35.67 0.54 24.62
C LEU A 49 -34.69 1.58 24.07
N ASN A 50 -34.49 2.69 24.79
CA ASN A 50 -33.56 3.73 24.41
C ASN A 50 -32.09 3.26 24.54
N HIS A 51 -31.79 2.47 25.57
CA HIS A 51 -30.46 1.92 25.81
C HIS A 51 -30.08 0.83 24.78
N VAL A 52 -31.01 -0.07 24.45
CA VAL A 52 -30.80 -1.12 23.44
C VAL A 52 -30.65 -0.51 22.04
N SER A 53 -31.46 0.50 21.71
CA SER A 53 -31.35 1.21 20.42
C SER A 53 -30.01 1.95 20.29
N ALA A 54 -29.54 2.59 21.38
CA ALA A 54 -28.24 3.25 21.40
C ALA A 54 -27.07 2.26 21.26
N GLN A 55 -27.13 1.10 21.92
CA GLN A 55 -26.12 0.05 21.79
C GLN A 55 -26.06 -0.54 20.37
N LEU A 56 -27.21 -0.82 19.75
CA LEU A 56 -27.27 -1.32 18.36
C LEU A 56 -26.75 -0.28 17.37
N CYS A 57 -27.05 1.01 17.57
CA CYS A 57 -26.51 2.10 16.76
C CYS A 57 -24.99 2.18 16.86
N HIS A 58 -24.43 2.12 18.08
CA HIS A 58 -22.99 2.13 18.31
C HIS A 58 -22.29 0.90 17.70
N GLN A 59 -22.90 -0.28 17.82
CA GLN A 59 -22.36 -1.52 17.28
C GLN A 59 -22.36 -1.51 15.73
N ASN A 60 -23.42 -1.00 15.11
CA ASN A 60 -23.49 -0.82 13.65
C ASN A 60 -22.43 0.17 13.14
N LEU A 61 -22.19 1.27 13.86
CA LEU A 61 -21.14 2.24 13.52
C LEU A 61 -19.75 1.60 13.55
N ILE A 62 -19.41 0.86 14.62
CA ILE A 62 -18.12 0.15 14.74
C ILE A 62 -17.90 -0.85 13.60
N TRP A 63 -18.95 -1.60 13.24
CA TRP A 63 -18.89 -2.54 12.10
C TRP A 63 -18.66 -1.80 10.78
N SER A 64 -19.37 -0.70 10.53
CA SER A 64 -19.17 0.11 9.31
C SER A 64 -17.76 0.69 9.21
N PHE A 65 -17.18 1.17 10.32
CA PHE A 65 -15.79 1.66 10.33
C PHE A 65 -14.77 0.54 10.10
N SER A 66 -15.00 -0.64 10.67
CA SER A 66 -14.07 -1.78 10.53
C SER A 66 -14.06 -2.34 9.11
N VAL A 67 -15.23 -2.51 8.48
CA VAL A 67 -15.35 -2.97 7.09
C VAL A 67 -14.74 -1.97 6.12
N ARG A 68 -15.03 -0.67 6.30
CA ARG A 68 -14.43 0.41 5.50
C ARG A 68 -12.91 0.38 5.57
N ARG A 69 -12.35 0.22 6.77
CA ARG A 69 -10.89 0.17 6.96
C ARG A 69 -10.25 -1.02 6.23
N ILE A 70 -10.84 -2.21 6.32
CA ILE A 70 -10.32 -3.41 5.62
C ILE A 70 -10.34 -3.19 4.11
N PHE A 71 -11.44 -2.66 3.58
CA PHE A 71 -11.57 -2.39 2.16
C PHE A 71 -10.52 -1.36 1.69
N MET A 72 -10.30 -0.26 2.43
CA MET A 72 -9.29 0.74 2.08
C MET A 72 -7.86 0.21 2.15
N ASN A 73 -7.56 -0.68 3.11
CA ASN A 73 -6.26 -1.32 3.19
C ASN A 73 -5.97 -2.22 1.98
N LEU A 74 -6.98 -2.86 1.38
CA LEU A 74 -6.80 -3.63 0.15
C LEU A 74 -6.34 -2.75 -1.03
N TRP A 75 -6.82 -1.52 -1.12
CA TRP A 75 -6.37 -0.56 -2.15
C TRP A 75 -4.92 -0.15 -1.94
N LEU A 76 -4.49 0.07 -0.69
CA LEU A 76 -3.09 0.35 -0.37
C LEU A 76 -2.18 -0.87 -0.65
N ALA A 77 -2.64 -2.07 -0.34
CA ALA A 77 -1.93 -3.31 -0.68
C ALA A 77 -1.80 -3.47 -2.21
N ALA A 78 -2.86 -3.16 -2.98
CA ALA A 78 -2.80 -3.15 -4.43
C ALA A 78 -1.83 -2.08 -4.96
N ALA A 79 -1.84 -0.85 -4.39
CA ALA A 79 -0.89 0.20 -4.76
C ALA A 79 0.56 -0.22 -4.49
N SER A 80 0.83 -0.89 -3.38
CA SER A 80 2.14 -1.46 -3.06
C SER A 80 2.56 -2.52 -4.08
N LEU A 81 1.67 -3.47 -4.40
CA LEU A 81 1.94 -4.52 -5.38
C LEU A 81 2.23 -3.94 -6.78
N VAL A 82 1.39 -3.02 -7.26
CA VAL A 82 1.60 -2.37 -8.56
C VAL A 82 2.90 -1.58 -8.57
N SER A 83 3.26 -0.89 -7.48
CA SER A 83 4.55 -0.21 -7.36
C SER A 83 5.73 -1.17 -7.44
N ALA A 84 5.64 -2.33 -6.77
CA ALA A 84 6.67 -3.36 -6.82
C ALA A 84 6.84 -3.97 -8.22
N VAL A 85 5.72 -4.24 -8.91
CA VAL A 85 5.72 -4.71 -10.30
C VAL A 85 6.36 -3.65 -11.21
N THR A 86 5.96 -2.39 -11.08
CA THR A 86 6.54 -1.27 -11.83
C THR A 86 8.05 -1.14 -11.58
N CYS A 87 8.51 -1.34 -10.34
CA CYS A 87 9.94 -1.36 -10.01
C CYS A 87 10.67 -2.47 -10.79
N GLY A 88 10.09 -3.69 -10.80
CA GLY A 88 10.63 -4.81 -11.56
C GLY A 88 10.67 -4.54 -13.08
N LEU A 89 9.56 -4.03 -13.64
CA LEU A 89 9.50 -3.65 -15.06
C LEU A 89 10.54 -2.59 -15.40
N HIS A 90 10.70 -1.58 -14.54
CA HIS A 90 11.71 -0.54 -14.71
C HIS A 90 13.11 -1.18 -14.74
N VAL A 91 13.51 -1.93 -13.71
CA VAL A 91 14.85 -2.54 -13.62
C VAL A 91 15.15 -3.47 -14.80
N PHE A 92 14.25 -4.40 -15.13
CA PHE A 92 14.54 -5.46 -16.09
C PHE A 92 14.20 -5.08 -17.53
N MET A 93 12.95 -4.71 -17.80
CA MET A 93 12.52 -4.39 -19.17
C MET A 93 13.06 -3.04 -19.60
N GLY A 94 12.86 -2.03 -18.77
CA GLY A 94 13.38 -0.71 -19.07
C GLY A 94 14.91 -0.67 -19.07
N GLY A 95 15.58 -1.49 -18.26
CA GLY A 95 17.04 -1.63 -18.32
C GLY A 95 17.52 -2.13 -19.68
N LYS A 96 16.81 -3.10 -20.27
CA LYS A 96 17.10 -3.63 -21.62
C LYS A 96 16.78 -2.63 -22.74
N GLU A 97 15.68 -1.89 -22.61
CA GLU A 97 15.16 -1.04 -23.69
C GLU A 97 15.66 0.41 -23.66
N ALA A 98 15.97 0.95 -22.48
CA ALA A 98 16.42 2.32 -22.30
C ALA A 98 17.88 2.41 -21.84
N ALA A 99 18.20 1.86 -20.66
CA ALA A 99 19.54 2.04 -20.06
C ALA A 99 20.66 1.36 -20.87
N GLY A 100 20.43 0.13 -21.33
CA GLY A 100 21.40 -0.65 -22.09
C GLY A 100 21.82 0.02 -23.40
N PRO A 101 20.88 0.39 -24.30
CA PRO A 101 21.20 1.09 -25.53
C PRO A 101 21.88 2.45 -25.29
N LEU A 102 21.44 3.19 -24.27
CA LEU A 102 22.03 4.48 -23.92
C LEU A 102 23.51 4.35 -23.54
N LEU A 103 23.87 3.35 -22.73
CA LEU A 103 25.26 3.12 -22.32
C LEU A 103 26.16 2.68 -23.49
N LYS A 104 25.59 1.91 -24.43
CA LYS A 104 26.31 1.41 -25.62
C LYS A 104 26.51 2.46 -26.71
N SER A 105 25.76 3.57 -26.69
CA SER A 105 25.86 4.61 -27.71
C SER A 105 27.22 5.32 -27.66
N SER A 106 27.92 5.40 -28.80
CA SER A 106 29.14 6.22 -28.97
C SER A 106 28.85 7.71 -29.14
N GLU A 107 27.62 8.05 -29.54
CA GLU A 107 27.23 9.40 -29.96
C GLU A 107 26.92 10.35 -28.78
N LEU A 108 26.74 9.80 -27.58
CA LEU A 108 26.47 10.60 -26.39
C LEU A 108 27.75 11.00 -25.67
N ASP A 109 27.81 12.29 -25.32
CA ASP A 109 28.77 12.82 -24.36
C ASP A 109 28.77 11.98 -23.06
N PRO A 110 29.96 11.62 -22.52
CA PRO A 110 30.06 10.80 -21.32
C PRO A 110 29.29 11.35 -20.11
N ILE A 111 29.28 12.67 -19.90
CA ILE A 111 28.59 13.28 -18.74
C ILE A 111 27.09 13.11 -18.90
N ALA A 112 26.53 13.40 -20.07
CA ALA A 112 25.10 13.22 -20.34
C ALA A 112 24.67 11.75 -20.20
N LYS A 113 25.51 10.81 -20.68
CA LYS A 113 25.29 9.37 -20.58
C LYS A 113 25.22 8.90 -19.12
N PHE A 114 26.22 9.21 -18.30
CA PHE A 114 26.26 8.77 -16.91
C PHE A 114 25.25 9.52 -16.03
N THR A 115 24.92 10.77 -16.36
CA THR A 115 23.84 11.50 -15.68
C THR A 115 22.49 10.80 -15.88
N ASN A 116 22.16 10.40 -17.11
CA ASN A 116 20.94 9.65 -17.38
C ASN A 116 20.94 8.27 -16.69
N TYR A 117 22.08 7.58 -16.67
CA TYR A 117 22.22 6.32 -15.92
C TYR A 117 22.07 6.50 -14.40
N TYR A 118 22.50 7.64 -13.85
CA TYR A 118 22.25 7.99 -12.46
C TYR A 118 20.76 8.28 -12.21
N CYS A 119 20.13 9.09 -13.06
CA CYS A 119 18.69 9.38 -12.99
C CYS A 119 17.83 8.10 -13.07
N TRP A 120 18.26 7.14 -13.89
CA TRP A 120 17.65 5.82 -13.98
C TRP A 120 17.57 5.10 -12.63
N HIS A 121 18.67 5.09 -11.87
CA HIS A 121 18.74 4.49 -10.53
C HIS A 121 17.94 5.28 -9.50
N LEU A 122 17.97 6.61 -9.57
CA LEU A 122 17.14 7.44 -8.69
C LEU A 122 15.65 7.10 -8.83
N VAL A 123 15.16 6.95 -10.06
CA VAL A 123 13.76 6.54 -10.30
C VAL A 123 13.50 5.13 -9.75
N THR A 124 14.43 4.20 -9.93
CA THR A 124 14.32 2.83 -9.36
C THR A 124 14.15 2.87 -7.84
N ILE A 125 15.01 3.63 -7.16
CA ILE A 125 14.99 3.78 -5.69
C ILE A 125 13.66 4.39 -5.24
N VAL A 126 13.19 5.42 -5.94
CA VAL A 126 11.92 6.07 -5.59
C VAL A 126 10.74 5.11 -5.77
N ILE A 127 10.66 4.37 -6.89
CA ILE A 127 9.56 3.39 -7.09
C ILE A 127 9.59 2.29 -6.03
N ALA A 128 10.77 1.79 -5.67
CA ALA A 128 10.92 0.85 -4.56
C ALA A 128 10.46 1.48 -3.24
N GLY A 129 10.80 2.74 -2.99
CA GLY A 129 10.31 3.52 -1.86
C GLY A 129 8.79 3.65 -1.82
N LEU A 130 8.13 3.86 -2.97
CA LEU A 130 6.66 3.88 -3.06
C LEU A 130 6.06 2.54 -2.66
N ALA A 131 6.62 1.41 -3.14
CA ALA A 131 6.15 0.07 -2.78
C ALA A 131 6.21 -0.18 -1.26
N VAL A 132 7.31 0.25 -0.63
CA VAL A 132 7.50 0.17 0.83
C VAL A 132 6.56 1.13 1.56
N ALA A 133 6.40 2.36 1.09
CA ALA A 133 5.52 3.36 1.69
C ALA A 133 4.06 2.87 1.72
N PHE A 134 3.54 2.37 0.61
CA PHE A 134 2.17 1.82 0.56
C PHE A 134 2.02 0.54 1.40
N ALA A 135 3.02 -0.33 1.41
CA ALA A 135 3.00 -1.52 2.28
C ALA A 135 2.95 -1.12 3.76
N TYR A 136 3.77 -0.15 4.16
CA TYR A 136 3.76 0.41 5.52
C TYR A 136 2.39 1.01 5.86
N SER A 137 1.83 1.83 4.97
CA SER A 137 0.51 2.45 5.18
C SER A 137 -0.64 1.46 5.27
N CYS A 138 -0.53 0.30 4.63
CA CYS A 138 -1.49 -0.79 4.75
C CYS A 138 -1.44 -1.44 6.16
N LEU A 139 -0.26 -1.51 6.78
CA LEU A 139 -0.04 -2.20 8.05
C LEU A 139 -0.19 -1.26 9.27
N ALA A 140 0.21 0.00 9.14
CA ALA A 140 0.24 0.96 10.22
C ALA A 140 -1.02 1.83 10.25
N ALA A 141 -1.71 1.87 11.40
CA ALA A 141 -2.91 2.70 11.57
C ALA A 141 -2.64 4.18 11.29
N SER A 142 -1.46 4.71 11.65
CA SER A 142 -1.02 6.09 11.43
C SER A 142 -0.40 6.37 10.06
N GLY A 143 -0.36 5.40 9.14
CA GLY A 143 0.34 5.54 7.87
C GLY A 143 -0.34 6.39 6.79
N ASN A 144 -1.36 7.20 7.12
CA ASN A 144 -2.14 7.91 6.08
C ASN A 144 -1.31 8.98 5.36
N ASP A 145 -0.54 9.76 6.12
CA ASP A 145 0.27 10.84 5.56
C ASP A 145 1.35 10.30 4.62
N VAL A 146 1.89 9.12 4.95
CA VAL A 146 2.85 8.39 4.10
C VAL A 146 2.21 7.94 2.79
N ALA A 147 0.96 7.44 2.83
CA ALA A 147 0.22 7.04 1.63
C ALA A 147 -0.11 8.25 0.75
N LEU A 148 -0.50 9.38 1.35
CA LEU A 148 -0.78 10.62 0.63
C LEU A 148 0.48 11.18 -0.05
N LEU A 149 1.62 11.19 0.64
CA LEU A 149 2.89 11.61 0.05
C LEU A 149 3.31 10.70 -1.11
N ALA A 150 3.24 9.37 -0.92
CA ALA A 150 3.55 8.40 -1.97
C ALA A 150 2.62 8.55 -3.17
N THR A 151 1.33 8.79 -2.92
CA THR A 151 0.32 9.06 -3.95
C THR A 151 0.64 10.34 -4.73
N ALA A 152 0.97 11.43 -4.03
CA ALA A 152 1.32 12.69 -4.65
C ALA A 152 2.58 12.56 -5.52
N LEU A 153 3.61 11.86 -5.05
CA LEU A 153 4.82 11.60 -5.84
C LEU A 153 4.50 10.78 -7.11
N ALA A 154 3.70 9.72 -6.99
CA ALA A 154 3.27 8.93 -8.16
C ALA A 154 2.46 9.79 -9.15
N ALA A 155 1.56 10.64 -8.67
CA ALA A 155 0.79 11.56 -9.48
C ALA A 155 1.70 12.55 -10.23
N LEU A 156 2.71 13.09 -9.55
CA LEU A 156 3.68 14.02 -10.15
C LEU A 156 4.51 13.34 -11.24
N PHE A 157 4.95 12.09 -11.08
CA PHE A 157 5.62 11.35 -12.15
C PHE A 157 4.71 11.09 -13.34
N ALA A 158 3.44 10.71 -13.10
CA ALA A 158 2.47 10.52 -14.17
C ALA A 158 2.21 11.85 -14.93
N ALA A 159 1.99 12.94 -14.20
CA ALA A 159 1.78 14.27 -14.76
C ALA A 159 3.01 14.76 -15.55
N TRP A 160 4.23 14.54 -15.02
CA TRP A 160 5.46 14.88 -15.72
C TRP A 160 5.61 14.08 -17.03
N SER A 161 5.31 12.78 -17.02
CA SER A 161 5.34 11.96 -18.24
C SER A 161 4.35 12.46 -19.29
N VAL A 162 3.12 12.81 -18.90
CA VAL A 162 2.12 13.42 -19.79
C VAL A 162 2.59 14.79 -20.29
N GLY A 163 3.18 15.61 -19.42
CA GLY A 163 3.76 16.91 -19.77
C GLY A 163 4.85 16.78 -20.82
N MET A 164 5.76 15.81 -20.68
CA MET A 164 6.80 15.51 -21.67
C MET A 164 6.19 15.11 -23.03
N ILE A 165 5.16 14.26 -23.03
CA ILE A 165 4.43 13.88 -24.25
C ILE A 165 3.86 15.12 -24.94
N ALA A 166 3.23 16.02 -24.19
CA ALA A 166 2.61 17.23 -24.72
C ALA A 166 3.65 18.24 -25.25
N ILE A 167 4.72 18.49 -24.48
CA ILE A 167 5.76 19.47 -24.79
C ILE A 167 6.59 19.02 -26.00
N PHE A 168 7.05 17.76 -26.00
CA PHE A 168 7.93 17.23 -27.03
C PHE A 168 7.20 16.48 -28.14
N ARG A 169 5.85 16.50 -28.14
CA ARG A 169 4.98 15.85 -29.16
C ARG A 169 5.32 14.38 -29.36
N LEU A 170 5.59 13.66 -28.27
CA LEU A 170 6.01 12.26 -28.32
C LEU A 170 4.80 11.32 -28.55
N PRO A 171 4.98 10.18 -29.21
CA PRO A 171 3.93 9.17 -29.31
C PRO A 171 3.63 8.57 -27.92
N PRO A 172 2.38 8.68 -27.41
CA PRO A 172 2.05 8.37 -26.02
C PRO A 172 2.21 6.90 -25.63
N LEU A 173 2.14 5.99 -26.62
CA LEU A 173 2.35 4.55 -26.42
C LEU A 173 3.84 4.17 -26.42
N GLN A 174 4.71 4.94 -27.06
CA GLN A 174 6.15 4.70 -26.98
C GLN A 174 6.73 5.32 -25.70
N PHE A 175 6.11 6.38 -25.19
CA PHE A 175 6.48 7.03 -23.93
C PHE A 175 5.48 6.69 -22.80
N ALA A 176 5.15 5.41 -22.63
CA ALA A 176 4.07 4.93 -21.76
C ALA A 176 4.41 4.95 -20.24
N GLN A 177 5.34 5.80 -19.78
CA GLN A 177 5.67 5.91 -18.35
C GLN A 177 4.46 6.35 -17.51
N TRP A 178 3.61 7.22 -18.05
CA TRP A 178 2.35 7.64 -17.43
C TRP A 178 1.45 6.44 -17.08
N ALA A 179 1.44 5.39 -17.92
CA ALA A 179 0.60 4.21 -17.72
C ALA A 179 1.06 3.34 -16.55
N LEU A 180 2.32 3.48 -16.10
CA LEU A 180 2.85 2.77 -14.94
C LEU A 180 2.57 3.50 -13.62
N PHE A 181 2.67 4.84 -13.62
CA PHE A 181 2.48 5.66 -12.42
C PHE A 181 1.02 6.06 -12.15
N LEU A 182 0.21 6.20 -13.20
CA LEU A 182 -1.20 6.58 -13.04
C LEU A 182 -2.00 5.54 -12.23
N PRO A 183 -1.89 4.22 -12.48
CA PRO A 183 -2.58 3.23 -11.64
C PRO A 183 -2.13 3.27 -10.18
N ILE A 184 -0.83 3.46 -9.93
CA ILE A 184 -0.28 3.58 -8.56
C ILE A 184 -0.94 4.78 -7.85
N SER A 185 -0.99 5.93 -8.52
CA SER A 185 -1.61 7.14 -7.97
C SER A 185 -3.09 6.96 -7.69
N LEU A 186 -3.86 6.33 -8.59
CA LEU A 186 -5.29 6.12 -8.40
C LEU A 186 -5.57 5.18 -7.23
N LEU A 187 -4.86 4.05 -7.16
CA LEU A 187 -5.00 3.08 -6.07
C LEU A 187 -4.61 3.69 -4.72
N GLY A 188 -3.48 4.43 -4.68
CA GLY A 188 -3.02 5.13 -3.48
C GLY A 188 -4.01 6.19 -3.01
N LEU A 189 -4.59 6.96 -3.93
CA LEU A 189 -5.61 7.96 -3.62
C LEU A 189 -6.85 7.32 -3.01
N ILE A 190 -7.39 6.28 -3.64
CA ILE A 190 -8.58 5.57 -3.14
C ILE A 190 -8.31 4.98 -1.75
N GLY A 191 -7.16 4.32 -1.56
CA GLY A 191 -6.78 3.74 -0.27
C GLY A 191 -6.55 4.76 0.86
N SER A 192 -6.24 6.01 0.51
CA SER A 192 -6.02 7.09 1.48
C SER A 192 -7.31 7.73 2.01
N LEU A 193 -8.48 7.42 1.43
CA LEU A 193 -9.81 7.96 1.80
C LEU A 193 -10.50 7.18 2.94
N ARG A 194 -9.70 6.62 3.86
CA ARG A 194 -10.12 5.69 4.91
C ARG A 194 -10.68 6.34 6.17
#